data_AF-A0A2V8SU25-F1
#
_entry.id   AF-A0A2V8SU25-F1
#
_cell.length_a   1.000
_cell.length_b   1.000
_cell.length_c   1.000
_cell.angle_alpha   90.00
_cell.angle_beta   90.00
_cell.angle_gamma   90.00
#
_symmetry.space_group_name_H-M   'P 1'
#
loop_
_entity.id
_entity.type
_entity.pdbx_description
1 polymer ?
#
loop_
_entity_poly.entity_id
_entity_poly.type
_entity_poly.pdbx_seq_one_letter_code
_entity_poly.pdbx_strand_id
1 'polypeptide(L)'
;ALLLKPNVYADFSAQTFLRTPRALAATLRGWLETVPEKVMFGTDAFVLTPEVGWEEVGWLSNKTGREALAIALTGMMRDGEIARARASELARMVMHDNAAKLYGIK
;
A
#
# COMPACT_ATOMS: atom_id res chain seq x y z
N ALA A 1 4.32 15.22 9.28
CA ALA A 1 5.37 15.33 10.32
C ALA A 1 5.81 13.98 10.89
N LEU A 2 4.90 13.09 11.31
CA LEU A 2 5.27 11.80 11.93
C LEU A 2 6.00 10.83 10.97
N LEU A 3 5.54 10.72 9.72
CA LEU A 3 6.11 9.79 8.73
C LEU A 3 7.61 10.06 8.41
N LEU A 4 8.10 11.27 8.69
CA LEU A 4 9.50 11.63 8.53
C LEU A 4 10.39 11.14 9.68
N LYS A 5 9.82 10.72 10.82
CA LYS A 5 10.60 10.22 11.97
C LYS A 5 11.21 8.84 11.64
N PRO A 6 12.42 8.52 12.15
CA PRO A 6 13.16 7.32 11.73
C PRO A 6 12.39 6.00 11.87
N ASN A 7 11.67 5.82 12.98
CA ASN A 7 11.04 4.55 13.36
C ASN A 7 9.52 4.55 13.17
N VAL A 8 9.02 5.39 12.26
CA VAL A 8 7.58 5.46 11.94
C VAL A 8 7.37 4.98 10.52
N TYR A 9 6.49 4.01 10.37
CA TYR A 9 6.10 3.42 9.09
C TYR A 9 4.60 3.62 8.86
N ALA A 10 4.20 3.73 7.60
CA ALA A 10 2.80 3.83 7.21
C ALA A 10 2.35 2.52 6.56
N ASP A 11 1.35 1.90 7.16
CA ASP A 11 0.59 0.82 6.56
C ASP A 11 -0.80 1.34 6.16
N PHE A 12 -1.37 0.76 5.11
CA PHE A 12 -2.70 1.12 4.61
C PHE A 12 -3.73 0.00 4.69
N SER A 13 -3.42 -1.11 5.37
CA SER A 13 -4.32 -2.25 5.64
C SER A 13 -5.80 -1.86 5.81
N ALA A 14 -6.16 -1.24 6.94
CA ALA A 14 -7.54 -0.87 7.28
C ALA A 14 -8.18 0.08 6.26
N GLN A 15 -7.38 0.90 5.57
CA GLN A 15 -7.89 1.84 4.57
C GLN A 15 -8.43 1.12 3.33
N THR A 16 -8.06 -0.14 3.10
CA THR A 16 -8.63 -0.96 2.01
C THR A 16 -10.11 -1.30 2.21
N PHE A 17 -10.63 -1.18 3.44
CA PHE A 17 -12.07 -1.29 3.75
C PHE A 17 -12.76 0.07 3.79
N LEU A 18 -12.05 1.08 4.30
CA LEU A 18 -12.63 2.38 4.62
C LEU A 18 -12.68 3.33 3.43
N ARG A 19 -11.93 3.04 2.36
CA ARG A 19 -11.73 3.97 1.24
C ARG A 19 -11.87 3.25 -0.09
N THR A 20 -12.44 3.95 -1.06
CA THR A 20 -12.41 3.49 -2.46
C THR A 20 -10.96 3.44 -2.98
N PRO A 21 -10.66 2.59 -3.98
CA PRO A 21 -9.31 2.52 -4.56
C PRO A 21 -8.78 3.89 -5.00
N ARG A 22 -9.63 4.73 -5.59
CA ARG A 22 -9.26 6.09 -6.03
C ARG A 22 -8.90 7.02 -4.88
N ALA A 23 -9.67 7.00 -3.79
CA ALA A 23 -9.39 7.84 -2.63
C ALA A 23 -8.12 7.38 -1.90
N LEU A 24 -7.92 6.06 -1.80
CA LEU A 24 -6.70 5.49 -1.24
C LEU A 24 -5.47 5.82 -2.11
N ALA A 25 -5.61 5.74 -3.44
CA ALA A 25 -4.52 6.07 -4.37
C ALA A 25 -3.96 7.48 -4.17
N ALA A 26 -4.81 8.47 -3.88
CA ALA A 26 -4.35 9.82 -3.58
C ALA A 26 -3.49 9.88 -2.30
N THR A 27 -3.82 9.08 -1.29
CA THR A 27 -3.03 8.96 -0.06
C THR A 27 -1.70 8.26 -0.33
N LEU A 28 -1.74 7.14 -1.06
CA LEU A 28 -0.53 6.39 -1.42
C LEU A 28 0.43 7.23 -2.24
N ARG A 29 -0.05 8.00 -3.21
CA ARG A 29 0.77 8.90 -4.02
C ARG A 29 1.55 9.89 -3.15
N GLY A 30 0.87 10.60 -2.25
CA GLY A 30 1.54 11.57 -1.37
C GLY A 30 2.60 10.92 -0.47
N TRP A 31 2.37 9.70 0.00
CA TRP A 31 3.39 8.96 0.76
C TRP A 31 4.58 8.52 -0.09
N LEU A 32 4.32 8.02 -1.31
CA LEU A 32 5.34 7.56 -2.26
C LEU A 32 6.22 8.69 -2.79
N GLU A 33 5.67 9.89 -2.93
CA GLU A 33 6.41 11.11 -3.27
C GLU A 33 7.35 11.55 -2.14
N THR A 34 7.02 11.19 -0.88
CA THR A 34 7.75 11.68 0.30
C THR A 34 8.78 10.67 0.82
N VAL A 35 8.37 9.45 1.15
CA VAL A 35 9.21 8.41 1.79
C VAL A 35 8.74 6.98 1.40
N PRO A 36 8.92 6.57 0.15
CA PRO A 36 8.41 5.29 -0.36
C PRO A 36 8.94 4.07 0.41
N GLU A 37 10.12 4.16 1.03
CA GLU A 37 10.74 3.10 1.83
C GLU A 37 10.05 2.82 3.18
N LYS A 38 9.08 3.67 3.56
CA LYS A 38 8.30 3.54 4.80
C LYS A 38 6.85 3.14 4.57
N VAL A 39 6.45 2.96 3.32
CA VAL A 39 5.08 2.58 2.94
C VAL A 39 4.99 1.06 2.84
N MET A 40 4.07 0.46 3.58
CA MET A 40 3.90 -0.99 3.65
C MET A 40 2.44 -1.38 3.44
N PHE A 41 2.22 -2.66 3.17
CA PHE A 41 0.90 -3.24 3.07
C PHE A 41 0.82 -4.56 3.83
N GLY A 42 -0.13 -4.65 4.77
CA GLY A 42 -0.72 -5.90 5.24
C GLY A 42 -2.20 -5.92 4.94
N THR A 43 -2.82 -7.09 4.78
CA THR A 43 -4.28 -7.14 4.58
C THR A 43 -5.06 -6.81 5.85
N ASP A 44 -4.44 -7.06 7.02
CA ASP A 44 -5.15 -7.08 8.32
C ASP A 44 -6.43 -7.93 8.20
N ALA A 45 -6.27 -9.17 7.72
CA ALA A 45 -7.39 -10.07 7.52
C ALA A 45 -7.83 -10.69 8.85
N PHE A 46 -9.12 -10.59 9.15
CA PHE A 46 -9.76 -11.13 10.34
C PHE A 46 -11.18 -11.59 10.02
N VAL A 47 -11.81 -12.34 10.93
CA VAL A 47 -13.23 -12.72 10.82
C VAL A 47 -14.07 -11.49 11.12
N LEU A 48 -14.76 -10.95 10.10
CA LEU A 48 -15.52 -9.71 10.22
C LEU A 48 -16.92 -9.96 10.79
N THR A 49 -17.60 -11.01 10.33
CA THR A 49 -18.90 -11.49 10.82
C THR A 49 -18.92 -13.02 10.80
N PRO A 50 -19.93 -13.70 11.38
CA PRO A 50 -20.06 -15.16 11.27
C PRO A 50 -20.10 -15.68 9.82
N GLU A 51 -20.55 -14.85 8.88
CA GLU A 51 -20.69 -15.18 7.45
C GLU A 51 -19.50 -14.72 6.61
N VAL A 52 -18.65 -13.81 7.13
CA VAL A 52 -17.53 -13.21 6.40
C VAL A 52 -16.23 -13.54 7.13
N GLY A 53 -15.51 -14.52 6.56
CA GLY A 53 -14.25 -15.02 7.06
C GLY A 53 -13.06 -14.11 6.75
N TRP A 54 -11.89 -14.52 7.24
CA TRP A 54 -10.64 -13.80 6.97
C TRP A 54 -10.24 -13.94 5.49
N GLU A 55 -10.73 -14.97 4.81
CA GLU A 55 -10.48 -15.26 3.40
C GLU A 55 -11.08 -14.18 2.50
N GLU A 56 -12.36 -13.86 2.66
CA GLU A 56 -13.05 -12.81 1.90
C GLU A 56 -12.45 -11.43 2.20
N VAL A 57 -12.16 -11.16 3.46
CA VAL A 57 -11.52 -9.93 3.94
C VAL A 57 -10.14 -9.79 3.29
N GLY A 58 -9.30 -10.83 3.35
CA GLY A 58 -7.97 -10.84 2.75
C GLY A 58 -8.01 -10.67 1.23
N TRP A 59 -8.95 -11.32 0.55
CA TRP A 59 -9.15 -11.16 -0.89
C TRP A 59 -9.53 -9.73 -1.25
N LEU A 60 -10.52 -9.16 -0.56
CA LEU A 60 -11.00 -7.80 -0.79
C LEU A 60 -9.88 -6.78 -0.58
N SER A 61 -9.17 -6.87 0.55
CA SER A 61 -8.08 -5.95 0.89
C SER A 61 -6.95 -6.02 -0.13
N ASN A 62 -6.55 -7.23 -0.52
CA ASN A 62 -5.48 -7.40 -1.50
C ASN A 62 -5.88 -6.86 -2.87
N LYS A 63 -7.14 -7.03 -3.28
CA LYS A 63 -7.68 -6.46 -4.52
C LYS A 63 -7.67 -4.93 -4.47
N THR A 64 -8.31 -4.33 -3.45
CA THR A 64 -8.40 -2.88 -3.29
C THR A 64 -7.01 -2.23 -3.15
N GLY A 65 -6.12 -2.84 -2.37
CA GLY A 65 -4.77 -2.33 -2.15
C GLY A 65 -3.93 -2.30 -3.43
N ARG A 66 -3.95 -3.38 -4.21
CA ARG A 66 -3.23 -3.45 -5.50
C ARG A 66 -3.79 -2.46 -6.51
N GLU A 67 -5.12 -2.32 -6.57
CA GLU A 67 -5.77 -1.37 -7.47
C GLU A 67 -5.42 0.08 -7.11
N ALA A 68 -5.50 0.45 -5.82
CA ALA A 68 -5.14 1.78 -5.35
C ALA A 68 -3.67 2.12 -5.65
N LEU A 69 -2.76 1.17 -5.38
CA LEU A 69 -1.34 1.34 -5.68
C LEU A 69 -1.08 1.49 -7.19
N ALA A 70 -1.76 0.69 -8.03
CA ALA A 70 -1.64 0.78 -9.47
C ALA A 70 -2.14 2.14 -10.01
N ILE A 71 -3.26 2.66 -9.47
CA ILE A 71 -3.77 3.99 -9.82
C ILE A 71 -2.75 5.07 -9.46
N ALA A 72 -2.19 5.02 -8.24
CA ALA A 72 -1.20 6.00 -7.78
C ALA A 72 0.04 6.00 -8.68
N LEU A 73 0.66 4.84 -8.88
CA LEU A 73 1.87 4.69 -9.70
C LEU A 73 1.65 5.07 -11.16
N THR A 74 0.48 4.74 -11.72
CA THR A 74 0.13 5.14 -13.09
C THR A 74 -0.07 6.65 -13.20
N GLY A 75 -0.66 7.28 -12.19
CA GLY A 75 -0.75 8.74 -12.10
C GLY A 75 0.63 9.40 -12.11
N MET A 76 1.54 8.93 -11.25
CA MET A 76 2.93 9.44 -11.20
C MET A 76 3.66 9.25 -12.53
N MET A 77 3.47 8.10 -13.21
CA MET A 77 4.05 7.88 -14.54
C MET A 77 3.48 8.85 -15.59
N ARG A 78 2.16 9.06 -15.60
CA ARG A 78 1.49 9.96 -16.54
C ARG A 78 1.95 11.41 -16.37
N ASP A 79 2.19 11.79 -15.12
CA ASP A 79 2.63 13.14 -14.77
C ASP A 79 4.15 13.32 -14.95
N GLY A 80 4.88 12.26 -15.37
CA GLY A 80 6.30 12.31 -15.70
C GLY A 80 7.25 12.23 -14.50
N GLU A 81 6.74 11.97 -13.30
CA GLU A 81 7.52 11.94 -12.05
C GLU A 81 8.40 10.69 -11.95
N ILE A 82 7.92 9.56 -12.48
CA ILE A 82 8.63 8.28 -12.48
C ILE A 82 8.50 7.56 -13.82
N ALA A 83 9.54 6.81 -14.20
CA ALA A 83 9.48 5.88 -15.33
C ALA A 83 8.88 4.54 -14.90
N ARG A 84 8.49 3.71 -15.89
CA ARG A 84 7.94 2.36 -15.67
C ARG A 84 8.81 1.49 -14.76
N ALA A 85 10.13 1.51 -14.95
CA ALA A 85 11.06 0.73 -14.14
C ALA A 85 10.94 1.10 -12.65
N ARG A 86 10.87 2.40 -12.34
CA ARG A 86 10.70 2.89 -10.97
C ARG A 86 9.32 2.57 -10.42
N ALA A 87 8.26 2.64 -11.24
CA ALA A 87 6.92 2.22 -10.82
C ALA A 87 6.87 0.74 -10.40
N SER A 88 7.50 -0.15 -11.18
CA SER A 88 7.60 -1.58 -10.84
C SER A 88 8.42 -1.81 -9.56
N GLU A 89 9.50 -1.07 -9.36
CA GLU A 89 10.29 -1.13 -8.14
C GLU A 89 9.48 -0.70 -6.92
N LEU A 90 8.80 0.44 -6.98
CA LEU A 90 7.93 0.95 -5.90
C LEU A 90 6.80 -0.04 -5.58
N ALA A 91 6.20 -0.65 -6.60
CA ALA A 91 5.16 -1.66 -6.40
C ALA A 91 5.69 -2.85 -5.58
N ARG A 92 6.90 -3.35 -5.88
CA ARG A 92 7.53 -4.45 -5.14
C ARG A 92 7.93 -4.01 -3.72
N MET A 93 8.45 -2.80 -3.57
CA MET A 93 8.80 -2.26 -2.26
C MET A 93 7.59 -2.22 -1.31
N VAL A 94 6.48 -1.64 -1.77
CA VAL A 94 5.25 -1.49 -0.97
C VAL A 94 4.60 -2.83 -0.65
N MET A 95 4.50 -3.71 -1.66
CA MET A 95 3.78 -4.98 -1.53
C MET A 95 4.61 -6.08 -0.85
N HIS A 96 5.91 -5.87 -0.65
CA HIS A 96 6.80 -6.89 -0.12
C HIS A 96 8.02 -6.33 0.63
N ASP A 97 8.94 -5.64 -0.07
CA ASP A 97 10.31 -5.51 0.44
C ASP A 97 10.43 -4.64 1.69
N ASN A 98 9.61 -3.59 1.80
CA ASN A 98 9.65 -2.70 2.96
C ASN A 98 9.25 -3.46 4.23
N ALA A 99 8.17 -4.25 4.16
CA ALA A 99 7.72 -5.10 5.26
C ALA A 99 8.73 -6.22 5.55
N ALA A 100 9.25 -6.88 4.51
CA ALA A 100 10.25 -7.94 4.66
C ALA A 100 11.51 -7.43 5.37
N LYS A 101 12.00 -6.24 4.97
CA LYS A 101 13.14 -5.58 5.61
C LYS A 101 12.86 -5.18 7.05
N LEU A 102 11.70 -4.57 7.33
CA LEU A 102 11.35 -4.12 8.68
C LEU A 102 11.17 -5.30 9.65
N TYR A 103 10.50 -6.35 9.21
CA TYR A 103 10.16 -7.51 10.04
C TYR A 103 11.22 -8.62 10.02
N GLY A 104 12.27 -8.49 9.20
CA GLY A 104 13.32 -9.51 9.08
C GLY A 104 12.85 -10.82 8.43
N ILE A 105 11.89 -10.75 7.51
CA ILE A 105 11.36 -11.89 6.77
C ILE A 105 12.37 -12.26 5.67
N LYS A 106 12.69 -13.57 5.55
CA LYS A 106 13.64 -14.11 4.57
C LYS A 106 12.95 -14.62 3.32
#